data_AF-A0A4Y2BL03-F1
#
_entry.id   AF-A0A4Y2BL03-F1
#
_cell.length_a   1.000
_cell.length_b   1.000
_cell.length_c   1.000
_cell.angle_alpha   90.00
_cell.angle_beta   90.00
_cell.angle_gamma   90.00
#
_symmetry.space_group_name_H-M   'P 1'
#
loop_
_entity.id
_entity.type
_entity.pdbx_description
1 polymer ?
#
loop_
_entity_poly.entity_id
_entity_poly.type
_entity_poly.pdbx_seq_one_letter_code
_entity_poly.pdbx_strand_id
1 'polypeptide(L)'
;MVNLHMALRDMRDLTIECGQINAADPEEIVIVQWTRDDKKFNIGVRSPIDGRSFEGIPNLRIHTSTDYAGENYLIRWTEVFFLDVDDCGSSIQNELVDPCRLAETVAQSCCMALTPYLDQLAEADLLKLGLRVTLDSQRDRVEYDIGSRGKALPAMYMNALDSSLIPVILRLSGSTPSEKLSFELIFHILIK
;
A
#
# COMPACT_ATOMS: atom_id res chain seq x y z
N MET A 1 31.19 3.20 27.73
CA MET A 1 30.07 4.02 27.21
C MET A 1 29.11 3.06 26.55
N VAL A 2 27.94 2.83 27.15
CA VAL A 2 26.93 1.94 26.56
C VAL A 2 26.54 2.53 25.21
N ASN A 3 26.79 1.78 24.14
CA ASN A 3 26.62 2.30 22.79
C ASN A 3 25.17 2.06 22.34
N LEU A 4 24.25 2.78 22.99
CA LEU A 4 22.81 2.78 22.67
C LEU A 4 22.59 2.96 21.17
N HIS A 5 23.35 3.85 20.55
CA HIS A 5 23.31 4.09 19.11
C HIS A 5 23.62 2.82 18.29
N MET A 6 24.60 2.01 18.69
CA MET A 6 24.86 0.73 18.03
C MET A 6 23.76 -0.30 18.28
N ALA A 7 23.24 -0.40 19.51
CA ALA A 7 22.16 -1.34 19.81
C ALA A 7 20.87 -1.02 19.02
N LEU A 8 20.52 0.27 18.90
CA LEU A 8 19.41 0.72 18.06
C LEU A 8 19.67 0.44 16.58
N ARG A 9 20.88 0.73 16.08
CA ARG A 9 21.25 0.45 14.68
C ARG A 9 21.16 -1.03 14.33
N ASP A 10 21.59 -1.90 15.26
CA ASP A 10 21.62 -3.34 15.05
C ASP A 10 20.27 -4.03 15.38
N MET A 11 19.25 -3.26 15.77
CA MET A 11 17.96 -3.77 16.25
C MET A 11 18.09 -4.80 17.38
N ARG A 12 18.96 -4.51 18.36
CA ARG A 12 19.20 -5.37 19.51
C ARG A 12 18.64 -4.75 20.78
N ASP A 13 18.10 -5.61 21.64
CA ASP A 13 17.69 -5.23 22.99
C ASP A 13 18.90 -4.78 23.81
N LEU A 14 18.67 -3.84 24.72
CA LEU A 14 19.71 -3.24 25.54
C LEU A 14 19.19 -2.96 26.94
N THR A 15 19.98 -3.37 27.94
CA THR A 15 19.78 -2.99 29.34
C THR A 15 20.88 -2.02 29.77
N ILE A 16 20.49 -0.90 30.35
CA ILE A 16 21.38 0.15 30.86
C ILE A 16 21.20 0.21 32.38
N GLU A 17 22.26 -0.11 33.10
CA GLU A 17 22.34 0.06 34.55
C GLU A 17 22.80 1.49 34.87
N CYS A 18 22.00 2.19 35.67
CA CYS A 18 22.18 3.58 36.05
C CYS A 18 22.41 3.68 37.57
N GLY A 19 23.28 4.61 37.99
CA GLY A 19 23.60 4.83 39.39
C GLY A 19 25.05 5.26 39.59
N GLN A 20 25.49 5.27 40.85
CA GLN A 20 26.86 5.65 41.20
C GLN A 20 27.88 4.65 40.63
N ILE A 21 28.98 5.19 40.06
CA ILE A 21 30.09 4.37 39.54
C ILE A 21 30.68 3.54 40.70
N ASN A 22 30.70 2.21 40.54
CA ASN A 22 31.17 1.20 41.52
C ASN A 22 30.23 0.90 42.71
N ALA A 23 28.94 1.22 42.64
CA ALA A 23 27.96 0.67 43.57
C ALA A 23 27.82 -0.86 43.38
N ALA A 24 27.47 -1.58 44.47
CA ALA A 24 27.27 -3.04 44.41
C ALA A 24 26.03 -3.43 43.59
N ASP A 25 25.00 -2.59 43.63
CA ASP A 25 23.75 -2.74 42.90
C ASP A 25 23.44 -1.45 42.12
N PRO A 26 22.84 -1.55 40.93
CA PRO A 26 22.37 -0.38 40.19
C PRO A 26 21.19 0.26 40.91
N GLU A 27 21.13 1.59 40.91
CA GLU A 27 19.99 2.34 41.46
C GLU A 27 18.77 2.25 40.55
N GLU A 28 19.01 2.25 39.24
CA GLU A 28 17.97 2.19 38.21
C GLU A 28 18.41 1.30 37.04
N ILE A 29 17.43 0.66 36.39
CA ILE A 29 17.66 -0.16 35.19
C ILE A 29 16.73 0.35 34.08
N VAL A 30 17.32 0.76 32.96
CA VAL A 30 16.59 1.16 31.75
C VAL A 30 16.68 0.03 30.74
N ILE A 31 15.52 -0.46 30.27
CA ILE A 31 15.43 -1.53 29.27
C ILE A 31 14.90 -0.94 27.96
N VAL A 32 15.67 -1.11 26.90
CA VAL A 32 15.28 -0.80 25.51
C VAL A 32 15.04 -2.13 24.82
N GLN A 33 13.80 -2.38 24.41
CA GLN A 33 13.41 -3.66 23.84
C GLN A 33 12.69 -3.47 22.51
N TRP A 34 13.13 -4.20 21.49
CA TRP A 34 12.40 -4.35 20.24
C TRP A 34 11.25 -5.32 20.46
N THR A 35 10.05 -4.87 20.16
CA THR A 35 8.83 -5.66 20.38
C THR A 35 8.14 -5.93 19.06
N ARG A 36 7.02 -6.66 19.12
CA ARG A 36 6.20 -6.89 17.93
C ARG A 36 5.69 -5.57 17.38
N ASP A 37 5.59 -5.48 16.07
CA ASP A 37 5.01 -4.31 15.41
C ASP A 37 3.64 -3.96 15.98
N ASP A 38 3.43 -2.67 16.21
CA ASP A 38 2.12 -2.17 16.57
C ASP A 38 1.21 -2.16 15.35
N LYS A 39 0.35 -3.18 15.23
CA LYS A 39 -0.63 -3.31 14.15
C LYS A 39 -1.96 -2.62 14.43
N LYS A 40 -2.06 -1.78 15.48
CA LYS A 40 -3.30 -1.07 15.87
C LYS A 40 -3.56 0.18 15.04
N PHE A 41 -3.49 0.06 13.73
CA PHE A 41 -3.79 1.13 12.78
C PHE A 41 -4.69 0.59 11.66
N ASN A 42 -5.36 1.50 10.94
CA ASN A 42 -6.36 1.15 9.92
C ASN A 42 -7.52 0.29 10.46
N ILE A 43 -7.83 0.41 11.76
CA ILE A 43 -8.90 -0.34 12.42
C ILE A 43 -10.25 -0.04 11.74
N GLY A 44 -10.95 -1.12 11.36
CA GLY A 44 -12.25 -1.04 10.69
C GLY A 44 -12.21 -0.64 9.21
N VAL A 45 -11.05 -0.34 8.65
CA VAL A 45 -10.90 -0.06 7.22
C VAL A 45 -10.99 -1.37 6.43
N ARG A 46 -11.77 -1.37 5.35
CA ARG A 46 -12.00 -2.56 4.51
C ARG A 46 -11.80 -2.25 3.04
N SER A 47 -11.34 -3.26 2.31
CA SER A 47 -11.25 -3.25 0.86
C SER A 47 -12.63 -3.00 0.25
N PRO A 48 -12.76 -2.05 -0.70
CA PRO A 48 -13.98 -1.89 -1.49
C PRO A 48 -14.19 -3.01 -2.50
N ILE A 49 -13.21 -3.88 -2.76
CA ILE A 49 -13.29 -4.97 -3.73
C ILE A 49 -14.05 -6.16 -3.14
N ASP A 50 -13.64 -6.63 -1.96
CA ASP A 50 -14.11 -7.88 -1.36
C ASP A 50 -14.40 -7.78 0.16
N GLY A 51 -14.22 -6.61 0.76
CA GLY A 51 -14.43 -6.40 2.20
C GLY A 51 -13.31 -6.94 3.10
N ARG A 52 -12.18 -7.39 2.54
CA ARG A 52 -10.98 -7.77 3.29
C ARG A 52 -10.56 -6.65 4.23
N SER A 53 -10.19 -7.01 5.46
CA SER A 53 -9.72 -6.02 6.45
C SER A 53 -8.35 -5.46 6.06
N PHE A 54 -8.19 -4.14 6.20
CA PHE A 54 -6.89 -3.44 6.13
C PHE A 54 -6.30 -3.13 7.49
N GLU A 55 -6.89 -3.64 8.57
CA GLU A 55 -6.35 -3.50 9.91
C GLU A 55 -4.94 -4.08 9.99
N GLY A 56 -3.99 -3.27 10.46
CA GLY A 56 -2.58 -3.64 10.55
C GLY A 56 -1.84 -3.71 9.21
N ILE A 57 -2.46 -3.31 8.09
CA ILE A 57 -1.82 -3.28 6.76
C ILE A 57 -1.25 -1.88 6.50
N PRO A 58 0.06 -1.75 6.23
CA PRO A 58 0.69 -0.45 5.97
C PRO A 58 0.10 0.20 4.71
N ASN A 59 -0.16 1.50 4.80
CA ASN A 59 -0.68 2.29 3.70
C ASN A 59 0.08 3.60 3.51
N LEU A 60 0.11 4.08 2.27
CA LEU A 60 0.59 5.41 1.93
C LEU A 60 -0.60 6.26 1.47
N ARG A 61 -0.74 7.45 2.06
CA ARG A 61 -1.74 8.44 1.64
C ARG A 61 -1.15 9.39 0.61
N ILE A 62 -1.90 9.61 -0.46
CA ILE A 62 -1.50 10.46 -1.57
C ILE A 62 -2.15 11.84 -1.38
N HIS A 63 -1.32 12.86 -1.16
CA HIS A 63 -1.78 14.23 -0.97
C HIS A 63 -1.68 15.08 -2.25
N THR A 64 -0.87 14.65 -3.22
CA THR A 64 -0.57 15.41 -4.46
C THR A 64 -0.82 14.54 -5.69
N SER A 65 -2.01 13.95 -5.80
CA SER A 65 -2.42 13.18 -6.98
C SER A 65 -2.93 14.10 -8.09
N THR A 66 -2.61 13.76 -9.34
CA THR A 66 -3.30 14.33 -10.51
C THR A 66 -4.75 13.88 -10.52
N ASP A 67 -5.66 14.83 -10.64
CA ASP A 67 -7.09 14.56 -10.84
C ASP A 67 -7.37 14.39 -12.33
N TYR A 68 -8.19 13.41 -12.67
CA TYR A 68 -8.63 13.19 -14.05
C TYR A 68 -10.12 13.49 -14.13
N ALA A 69 -10.45 14.58 -14.83
CA ALA A 69 -11.81 15.08 -14.96
C ALA A 69 -12.47 14.55 -16.23
N GLY A 70 -13.68 14.01 -16.08
CA GLY A 70 -14.64 13.77 -17.16
C GLY A 70 -15.55 14.99 -17.36
N GLU A 71 -16.80 14.74 -17.75
CA GLU A 71 -17.78 15.80 -18.01
C GLU A 71 -18.24 16.46 -16.69
N ASN A 72 -18.86 15.70 -15.79
CA ASN A 72 -19.42 16.21 -14.54
C ASN A 72 -18.68 15.74 -13.27
N TYR A 73 -17.83 14.72 -13.42
CA TYR A 73 -17.12 14.09 -12.32
C TYR A 73 -15.62 14.06 -12.57
N LEU A 74 -14.85 13.89 -11.50
CA LEU A 74 -13.42 13.62 -11.54
C LEU A 74 -13.09 12.37 -10.74
N ILE A 75 -12.05 11.65 -11.14
CA ILE A 75 -11.49 10.53 -10.38
C ILE A 75 -10.14 10.91 -9.77
N ARG A 76 -9.95 10.52 -8.51
CA ARG A 76 -8.72 10.72 -7.74
C ARG A 76 -8.32 9.43 -7.04
N TRP A 77 -7.06 9.04 -7.15
CA TRP A 77 -6.48 8.02 -6.29
C TRP A 77 -5.95 8.66 -5.00
N THR A 78 -6.19 8.01 -3.85
CA THR A 78 -6.03 8.63 -2.53
C THR A 78 -5.13 7.85 -1.59
N GLU A 79 -5.13 6.52 -1.70
CA GLU A 79 -4.38 5.65 -0.79
C GLU A 79 -3.89 4.42 -1.56
N VAL A 80 -2.76 3.86 -1.11
CA VAL A 80 -2.27 2.54 -1.52
C VAL A 80 -1.98 1.71 -0.28
N PHE A 81 -2.48 0.47 -0.26
CA PHE A 81 -2.27 -0.53 0.80
C PHE A 81 -1.34 -1.62 0.29
N PHE A 82 -0.26 -1.93 1.02
CA PHE A 82 0.69 -2.98 0.63
C PHE A 82 0.32 -4.30 1.34
N LEU A 83 -0.25 -5.25 0.61
CA LEU A 83 -0.91 -6.44 1.15
C LEU A 83 0.05 -7.58 1.47
N ASP A 84 0.98 -7.83 0.55
CA ASP A 84 2.01 -8.86 0.67
C ASP A 84 3.33 -8.23 0.18
N VAL A 85 3.89 -7.35 1.00
CA VAL A 85 5.34 -7.14 0.99
C VAL A 85 5.83 -8.09 2.06
N ASP A 86 6.64 -9.08 1.70
CA ASP A 86 7.16 -10.07 2.64
C ASP A 86 7.61 -9.39 3.94
N ASP A 87 7.41 -10.10 5.06
CA ASP A 87 7.77 -9.76 6.44
C ASP A 87 9.30 -9.63 6.63
N CYS A 88 9.96 -8.94 5.71
CA CYS A 88 11.26 -8.36 5.84
C CYS A 88 11.13 -7.12 6.71
N GLY A 89 10.89 -7.35 8.00
CA GLY A 89 11.25 -6.40 9.02
C GLY A 89 12.63 -5.83 8.68
N SER A 90 12.74 -4.51 8.67
CA SER A 90 13.99 -3.72 8.61
C SER A 90 14.68 -3.40 7.27
N SER A 91 14.27 -3.90 6.11
CA SER A 91 14.98 -3.56 4.84
C SER A 91 14.21 -2.68 3.85
N ILE A 92 12.91 -2.46 4.07
CA ILE A 92 12.05 -1.78 3.08
C ILE A 92 12.38 -0.27 2.99
N GLN A 93 13.05 0.36 3.97
CA GLN A 93 13.28 1.80 3.92
C GLN A 93 14.29 2.28 2.86
N ASN A 94 15.12 1.40 2.28
CA ASN A 94 16.15 1.81 1.30
C ASN A 94 15.86 1.42 -0.17
N GLU A 95 14.84 0.61 -0.45
CA GLU A 95 14.51 0.15 -1.83
C GLU A 95 13.07 0.46 -2.27
N LEU A 96 12.34 1.30 -1.52
CA LEU A 96 10.94 1.71 -1.79
C LEU A 96 10.70 2.51 -3.08
N VAL A 97 11.72 2.71 -3.91
CA VAL A 97 11.59 3.53 -5.12
C VAL A 97 10.83 2.78 -6.23
N ASP A 98 10.71 1.45 -6.19
CA ASP A 98 10.05 0.68 -7.26
C ASP A 98 8.55 0.43 -7.03
N PRO A 99 8.07 -0.02 -5.84
CA PRO A 99 6.66 -0.32 -5.63
C PRO A 99 5.74 0.91 -5.70
N CYS A 100 6.22 2.06 -5.18
CA CYS A 100 5.45 3.31 -5.20
C CYS A 100 5.31 3.86 -6.62
N ARG A 101 6.35 3.76 -7.46
CA ARG A 101 6.31 4.20 -8.86
C ARG A 101 5.42 3.30 -9.72
N LEU A 102 5.45 1.99 -9.46
CA LEU A 102 4.52 1.04 -10.06
C LEU A 102 3.08 1.38 -9.69
N ALA A 103 2.80 1.54 -8.39
CA ALA A 103 1.49 1.93 -7.88
C ALA A 103 0.98 3.23 -8.53
N GLU A 104 1.83 4.24 -8.64
CA GLU A 104 1.50 5.50 -9.31
C GLU A 104 1.17 5.32 -10.80
N THR A 105 2.01 4.59 -11.54
CA THR A 105 1.81 4.37 -12.99
C THR A 105 0.52 3.60 -13.27
N VAL A 106 0.24 2.58 -12.46
CA VAL A 106 -1.00 1.80 -12.51
C VAL A 106 -2.21 2.69 -12.17
N ALA A 107 -2.10 3.52 -11.13
CA ALA A 107 -3.17 4.43 -10.73
C ALA A 107 -3.50 5.44 -11.84
N GLN A 108 -2.49 6.04 -12.45
CA GLN A 108 -2.66 6.98 -13.57
C GLN A 108 -3.35 6.29 -14.76
N SER A 109 -2.91 5.07 -15.12
CA SER A 109 -3.51 4.29 -16.22
C SER A 109 -4.99 3.95 -15.93
N CYS A 110 -5.30 3.55 -14.69
CA CYS A 110 -6.67 3.29 -14.25
C CYS A 110 -7.55 4.54 -14.35
N CYS A 111 -7.07 5.68 -13.84
CA CYS A 111 -7.82 6.94 -13.88
C CYS A 111 -8.12 7.36 -15.33
N MET A 112 -7.13 7.28 -16.23
CA MET A 112 -7.34 7.60 -17.65
C MET A 112 -8.36 6.67 -18.29
N ALA A 113 -8.29 5.37 -18.03
CA ALA A 113 -9.21 4.38 -18.59
C ALA A 113 -10.66 4.58 -18.10
N LEU A 114 -10.85 5.01 -16.86
CA LEU A 114 -12.17 5.22 -16.25
C LEU A 114 -12.77 6.60 -16.50
N THR A 115 -11.98 7.58 -16.96
CA THR A 115 -12.43 8.96 -17.20
C THR A 115 -13.68 9.03 -18.12
N PRO A 116 -13.81 8.25 -19.20
CA PRO A 116 -15.01 8.27 -20.05
C PRO A 116 -16.27 7.65 -19.40
N TYR A 117 -16.12 6.96 -18.27
CA TYR A 117 -17.18 6.19 -17.62
C TYR A 117 -17.61 6.79 -16.27
N LEU A 118 -17.07 7.95 -15.88
CA LEU A 118 -17.30 8.50 -14.53
C LEU A 118 -18.77 8.82 -14.26
N ASP A 119 -19.51 9.36 -15.24
CA ASP A 119 -20.94 9.64 -15.10
C ASP A 119 -21.73 8.35 -14.85
N GLN A 120 -21.45 7.28 -15.61
CA GLN A 120 -22.11 5.97 -15.43
C GLN A 120 -21.77 5.33 -14.08
N LEU A 121 -20.51 5.44 -13.63
CA LEU A 121 -20.07 4.94 -12.34
C LEU A 121 -20.75 5.71 -11.19
N ALA A 122 -20.91 7.03 -11.33
CA ALA A 122 -21.60 7.85 -10.36
C ALA A 122 -23.11 7.57 -10.33
N GLU A 123 -23.77 7.39 -11.48
CA GLU A 123 -25.17 6.98 -11.58
C GLU A 123 -25.42 5.61 -10.93
N ALA A 124 -24.46 4.69 -11.03
CA ALA A 124 -24.48 3.39 -10.38
C ALA A 124 -24.06 3.44 -8.88
N ASP A 125 -23.81 4.63 -8.33
CA ASP A 125 -23.42 4.87 -6.93
C ASP A 125 -22.06 4.19 -6.56
N LEU A 126 -21.19 4.01 -7.56
CA LEU A 126 -19.86 3.39 -7.45
C LEU A 126 -18.77 4.44 -7.23
N LEU A 127 -18.94 5.26 -6.18
CA LEU A 127 -18.08 6.43 -5.92
C LEU A 127 -16.72 6.10 -5.29
N LYS A 128 -16.57 4.91 -4.69
CA LYS A 128 -15.31 4.43 -4.11
C LYS A 128 -14.91 3.13 -4.79
N LEU A 129 -13.75 3.11 -5.42
CA LEU A 129 -13.23 1.96 -6.15
C LEU A 129 -11.94 1.47 -5.50
N GLY A 130 -11.69 0.16 -5.60
CA GLY A 130 -10.40 -0.44 -5.29
C GLY A 130 -9.86 -1.16 -6.52
N LEU A 131 -8.56 -1.05 -6.73
CA LEU A 131 -7.81 -1.83 -7.72
C LEU A 131 -6.69 -2.57 -6.98
N ARG A 132 -6.77 -3.89 -6.91
CA ARG A 132 -5.72 -4.74 -6.36
C ARG A 132 -4.88 -5.28 -7.51
N VAL A 133 -3.57 -5.17 -7.41
CA VAL A 133 -2.62 -5.77 -8.34
C VAL A 133 -1.78 -6.78 -7.57
N THR A 134 -1.64 -7.97 -8.14
CA THR A 134 -0.79 -9.03 -7.61
C THR A 134 0.19 -9.48 -8.67
N LEU A 135 1.47 -9.37 -8.35
CA LEU A 135 2.59 -9.81 -9.16
C LEU A 135 3.27 -10.97 -8.45
N ASP A 136 3.39 -12.10 -9.13
CA ASP A 136 4.14 -13.26 -8.69
C ASP A 136 5.22 -13.55 -9.73
N SER A 137 6.45 -13.14 -9.40
CA SER A 137 7.61 -13.26 -10.28
C SER A 137 8.03 -14.74 -10.46
N GLN A 138 7.75 -15.61 -9.50
CA GLN A 138 8.09 -17.03 -9.58
C GLN A 138 7.14 -17.80 -10.50
N ARG A 139 5.86 -17.39 -10.54
CA ARG A 139 4.82 -18.04 -11.36
C ARG A 139 4.53 -17.32 -12.68
N ASP A 140 5.28 -16.26 -13.00
CA ASP A 140 5.05 -15.37 -14.14
C ASP A 140 3.57 -14.95 -14.23
N ARG A 141 2.97 -14.70 -13.06
CA ARG A 141 1.53 -14.46 -12.94
C ARG A 141 1.28 -13.02 -12.58
N VAL A 142 0.51 -12.36 -13.44
CA VAL A 142 0.06 -10.99 -13.27
C VAL A 142 -1.46 -11.01 -13.21
N GLU A 143 -1.99 -10.55 -12.08
CA GLU A 143 -3.42 -10.50 -11.81
C GLU A 143 -3.80 -9.10 -11.33
N TYR A 144 -4.97 -8.63 -11.76
CA TYR A 144 -5.58 -7.45 -11.17
C TYR A 144 -7.07 -7.69 -10.92
N ASP A 145 -7.56 -7.17 -9.81
CA ASP A 145 -8.96 -7.17 -9.43
C ASP A 145 -9.42 -5.74 -9.25
N ILE A 146 -10.58 -5.39 -9.80
CA ILE A 146 -11.19 -4.07 -9.60
C ILE A 146 -12.61 -4.22 -9.07
N GLY A 147 -12.96 -3.42 -8.08
CA GLY A 147 -14.26 -3.55 -7.43
C GLY A 147 -14.69 -2.33 -6.63
N SER A 148 -15.96 -2.36 -6.24
CA SER A 148 -16.62 -1.38 -5.40
C SER A 148 -17.70 -2.06 -4.57
N ARG A 149 -17.92 -1.60 -3.34
CA ARG A 149 -18.96 -2.11 -2.42
C ARG A 149 -18.91 -3.64 -2.19
N GLY A 150 -17.72 -4.22 -2.20
CA GLY A 150 -17.52 -5.65 -2.00
C GLY A 150 -17.90 -6.50 -3.22
N LYS A 151 -17.97 -5.90 -4.41
CA LYS A 151 -18.26 -6.59 -5.67
C LYS A 151 -17.31 -6.14 -6.76
N ALA A 152 -17.00 -7.05 -7.68
CA ALA A 152 -16.25 -6.71 -8.90
C ALA A 152 -17.02 -5.71 -9.76
N LEU A 153 -16.31 -4.85 -10.48
CA LEU A 153 -16.95 -3.94 -11.44
C LEU A 153 -17.62 -4.71 -12.59
N PRO A 154 -18.71 -4.17 -13.17
CA PRO A 154 -19.33 -4.75 -14.35
C PRO A 154 -18.36 -4.92 -15.52
N ALA A 155 -18.54 -6.01 -16.29
CA ALA A 155 -17.67 -6.39 -17.41
C ALA A 155 -17.54 -5.30 -18.50
N MET A 156 -18.50 -4.38 -18.60
CA MET A 156 -18.45 -3.26 -19.56
C MET A 156 -17.22 -2.36 -19.36
N TYR A 157 -16.72 -2.23 -18.13
CA TYR A 157 -15.53 -1.43 -17.82
C TYR A 157 -14.23 -2.22 -18.01
N MET A 158 -14.29 -3.55 -17.94
CA MET A 158 -13.11 -4.42 -17.96
C MET A 158 -12.33 -4.32 -19.26
N ASN A 159 -12.99 -4.20 -20.42
CA ASN A 159 -12.28 -4.11 -21.71
C ASN A 159 -11.37 -2.87 -21.80
N ALA A 160 -11.84 -1.72 -21.29
CA ALA A 160 -11.07 -0.48 -21.27
C ALA A 160 -9.91 -0.55 -20.26
N LEU A 161 -10.16 -1.21 -19.13
CA LEU A 161 -9.15 -1.44 -18.09
C LEU A 161 -8.09 -2.44 -18.56
N ASP A 162 -8.47 -3.56 -19.17
CA ASP A 162 -7.55 -4.57 -19.71
C ASP A 162 -6.57 -3.95 -20.71
N SER A 163 -7.11 -3.15 -21.64
CA SER A 163 -6.32 -2.49 -22.68
C SER A 163 -5.32 -1.48 -22.11
N SER A 164 -5.60 -0.92 -20.94
CA SER A 164 -4.79 0.15 -20.32
C SER A 164 -3.85 -0.38 -19.22
N LEU A 165 -4.30 -1.34 -18.43
CA LEU A 165 -3.62 -1.86 -17.25
C LEU A 165 -2.69 -3.01 -17.59
N ILE A 166 -3.13 -4.00 -18.39
CA ILE A 166 -2.30 -5.19 -18.69
C ILE A 166 -0.93 -4.79 -19.27
N PRO A 167 -0.83 -3.88 -20.27
CA PRO A 167 0.47 -3.50 -20.81
C PRO A 167 1.36 -2.78 -19.80
N VAL A 168 0.76 -1.97 -18.90
CA VAL A 168 1.50 -1.24 -17.87
C VAL A 168 2.05 -2.20 -16.83
N ILE A 169 1.21 -3.14 -16.37
CA ILE A 169 1.60 -4.08 -15.33
C ILE A 169 2.66 -5.06 -15.85
N LEU A 170 2.49 -5.62 -17.06
CA LEU A 170 3.48 -6.53 -17.68
C LEU A 170 4.82 -5.85 -17.97
N ARG A 171 4.83 -4.58 -18.37
CA ARG A 171 6.07 -3.84 -18.58
C ARG A 171 6.86 -3.66 -17.29
N LEU A 172 6.16 -3.57 -16.16
CA LEU A 172 6.74 -3.27 -14.86
C LEU A 172 7.04 -4.53 -14.04
N SER A 173 6.38 -5.67 -14.30
CA SER A 173 6.71 -6.96 -13.69
C SER A 173 8.11 -7.45 -14.09
N GLY A 174 8.59 -7.09 -15.28
CA GLY A 174 9.95 -7.41 -15.73
C GLY A 174 11.07 -6.66 -14.99
N SER A 175 10.74 -5.66 -14.16
CA SER A 175 11.72 -4.83 -13.44
C SER A 175 11.72 -5.01 -11.92
N THR A 176 10.76 -5.73 -11.35
CA THR A 176 10.63 -5.85 -9.88
C THR A 176 11.53 -6.95 -9.31
N PRO A 177 12.39 -6.66 -8.32
CA PRO A 177 13.25 -7.67 -7.67
C PRO A 177 12.53 -8.52 -6.62
N SER A 178 11.28 -8.22 -6.27
CA SER A 178 10.51 -8.91 -5.24
C SER A 178 9.89 -10.22 -5.76
N GLU A 179 9.92 -11.27 -4.94
CA GLU A 179 9.35 -12.58 -5.27
C GLU A 179 7.83 -12.52 -5.46
N LYS A 180 7.15 -11.69 -4.65
CA LYS A 180 5.72 -11.42 -4.74
C LYS A 180 5.43 -10.01 -4.25
N LEU A 181 4.69 -9.27 -5.06
CA LEU A 181 4.23 -7.93 -4.71
C LEU A 181 2.72 -7.85 -4.87
N SER A 182 2.02 -7.53 -3.78
CA SER A 182 0.57 -7.26 -3.84
C SER A 182 0.25 -5.92 -3.18
N PHE A 183 -0.49 -5.07 -3.89
CA PHE A 183 -0.96 -3.80 -3.36
C PHE A 183 -2.37 -3.48 -3.86
N GLU A 184 -3.09 -2.67 -3.09
CA GLU A 184 -4.43 -2.21 -3.41
C GLU A 184 -4.53 -0.68 -3.40
N LEU A 185 -4.93 -0.11 -4.53
CA LEU A 185 -5.12 1.31 -4.76
C LEU A 185 -6.57 1.70 -4.49
N ILE A 186 -6.79 2.82 -3.83
CA ILE A 186 -8.13 3.36 -3.53
C ILE A 186 -8.40 4.62 -4.32
N PHE A 187 -9.51 4.62 -5.06
CA PHE A 187 -9.98 5.73 -5.87
C PHE A 187 -11.32 6.25 -5.36
N HIS A 188 -11.52 7.56 -5.54
CA HIS A 188 -12.76 8.25 -5.27
C HIS A 188 -13.20 9.01 -6.52
N ILE A 189 -14.48 8.88 -6.86
CA ILE A 189 -15.16 9.68 -7.87
C ILE A 189 -15.87 10.82 -7.14
N LEU A 190 -15.56 12.04 -7.55
CA LEU A 190 -16.03 13.27 -6.94
C LEU A 190 -16.76 14.11 -7.98
N ILE A 191 -17.75 14.88 -7.54
CA ILE A 191 -18.40 15.90 -8.39
C ILE A 191 -17.37 17.01 -8.67
N LYS A 192 -17.36 17.49 -9.90
CA LYS A 192 -16.50 18.57 -10.37
C LYS A 192 -16.93 19.95 -9.83
#